data_AF-A0A8K9UWD9-F1
#
_entry.id   AF-A0A8K9UWD9-F1
#
_cell.length_a   1.000
_cell.length_b   1.000
_cell.length_c   1.000
_cell.angle_alpha   90.00
_cell.angle_beta   90.00
_cell.angle_gamma   90.00
#
_symmetry.space_group_name_H-M   'P 1'
#
loop_
_entity.id
_entity.type
_entity.pdbx_description
1 polymer ?
#
loop_
_entity_poly.entity_id
_entity_poly.type
_entity_poly.pdbx_seq_one_letter_code
_entity_poly.pdbx_strand_id
1 'polypeptide(L)'
;MGKHGVTWVGNMGKHGVPWVGNMGKHGVPWVGNMGKHGVTWVGNMGKHGVTWVGNMGKHGVPWVGNMGKHGVPWVGNTGKHGVPWVGNMGKHGVP
;
A
#
# COMPACT_ATOMS: atom_id res chain seq x y z
N MET A 1 3.33 0.78 -20.34
CA MET A 1 4.11 0.90 -19.09
C MET A 1 3.81 -0.31 -18.22
N GLY A 2 4.82 -1.17 -18.02
CA GLY A 2 4.83 -2.34 -17.13
C GLY A 2 3.70 -3.35 -17.31
N LYS A 3 3.90 -4.42 -18.10
CA LYS A 3 3.03 -5.60 -17.98
C LYS A 3 3.11 -6.17 -16.55
N HIS A 4 4.23 -5.92 -15.87
CA HIS A 4 4.50 -6.20 -14.47
C HIS A 4 5.25 -5.00 -13.87
N GLY A 5 4.96 -4.63 -12.62
CA GLY A 5 5.65 -3.58 -11.87
C GLY A 5 5.83 -4.00 -10.43
N VAL A 6 7.06 -3.92 -9.93
CA VAL A 6 7.39 -4.14 -8.52
C VAL A 6 8.00 -2.85 -8.00
N THR A 7 7.52 -2.37 -6.87
CA THR A 7 8.07 -1.18 -6.21
C THR A 7 8.33 -1.53 -4.77
N TRP A 8 9.55 -1.23 -4.31
CA TRP A 8 9.97 -1.47 -2.94
C TRP A 8 10.39 -0.14 -2.33
N VAL A 9 9.72 0.25 -1.26
CA VAL A 9 10.12 1.38 -0.43
C VAL A 9 10.56 0.82 0.91
N GLY A 10 11.82 1.08 1.28
CA GLY A 10 12.41 0.59 2.51
C GLY A 10 11.94 1.34 3.76
N ASN A 11 12.69 1.15 4.85
CA ASN A 11 12.40 1.83 6.11
C ASN A 11 12.54 3.35 5.97
N MET A 12 11.51 4.07 6.39
CA MET A 12 11.55 5.53 6.48
C MET A 12 11.65 5.99 7.92
N GLY A 13 12.34 7.12 8.11
CA GLY A 13 12.62 7.70 9.42
C GLY A 13 11.39 8.24 10.15
N LYS A 14 11.57 9.26 11.00
CA LYS A 14 10.49 9.78 11.87
C LYS A 14 9.22 10.20 11.10
N HIS A 15 9.41 10.68 9.87
CA HIS A 15 8.35 11.09 8.95
C HIS A 15 8.60 10.42 7.60
N GLY A 16 7.66 9.59 7.13
CA GLY A 16 7.73 8.92 5.84
C GLY A 16 6.43 9.09 5.06
N VAL A 17 6.51 9.53 3.80
CA VAL A 17 5.33 9.68 2.94
C VAL A 17 5.60 9.02 1.58
N PRO A 18 5.62 7.68 1.51
CA PRO A 18 5.81 7.00 0.25
C PRO A 18 4.54 7.08 -0.60
N TRP A 19 4.74 7.40 -1.87
CA TRP A 19 3.70 7.40 -2.89
C TRP A 19 4.07 6.40 -3.97
N VAL A 20 3.24 5.38 -4.14
CA VAL A 20 3.35 4.45 -5.26
C VAL A 20 2.21 4.72 -6.22
N GLY A 21 2.56 5.12 -7.45
CA GLY A 21 1.59 5.46 -8.49
C GLY A 21 0.88 4.24 -9.10
N ASN A 22 0.16 4.48 -10.20
CA ASN A 22 -0.59 3.43 -10.88
C ASN A 22 0.32 2.31 -11.40
N MET A 23 -0.04 1.07 -11.08
CA MET A 23 0.62 -0.12 -11.61
C MET A 23 -0.21 -0.78 -12.71
N GLY A 24 0.48 -1.43 -13.65
CA GLY A 24 -0.11 -2.15 -14.76
C GLY A 24 -0.82 -3.45 -14.35
N LYS A 25 -0.91 -4.41 -15.28
CA LYS A 25 -1.71 -5.64 -15.10
C LYS A 25 -1.35 -6.44 -13.84
N HIS A 26 -0.08 -6.46 -13.50
CA HIS A 26 0.47 -7.14 -12.32
C HIS A 26 1.30 -6.14 -11.51
N GLY A 27 0.80 -5.68 -10.37
CA GLY A 27 1.47 -4.70 -9.52
C GLY A 27 1.76 -5.26 -8.13
N VAL A 28 3.00 -5.12 -7.66
CA VAL A 28 3.38 -5.53 -6.30
C VAL A 28 4.14 -4.40 -5.60
N PRO A 29 3.44 -3.45 -4.97
CA PRO A 29 4.05 -2.51 -4.06
C PRO A 29 4.32 -3.13 -2.69
N TRP A 30 5.54 -2.92 -2.21
CA TRP A 30 5.93 -3.19 -0.83
C TRP A 30 6.46 -1.92 -0.21
N VAL A 31 5.88 -1.53 0.92
CA VAL A 31 6.30 -0.40 1.71
C VAL A 31 6.69 -0.90 3.08
N GLY A 32 7.93 -0.66 3.48
CA GLY A 32 8.52 -1.13 4.73
C GLY A 32 8.09 -0.33 5.95
N ASN A 33 8.87 -0.43 7.03
CA ASN A 33 8.49 0.21 8.29
C ASN A 33 8.62 1.74 8.19
N MET A 34 7.58 2.43 8.65
CA MET A 34 7.62 3.88 8.86
C MET A 34 7.76 4.20 10.35
N GLY A 35 8.53 5.24 10.65
CA GLY A 35 8.70 5.77 12.00
C GLY A 35 7.44 6.42 12.57
N LYS A 36 7.61 7.42 13.45
CA LYS A 36 6.52 7.96 14.29
C LYS A 36 5.29 8.43 13.52
N HIS A 37 5.48 9.06 12.37
CA HIS A 37 4.43 9.54 11.49
C HIS A 37 4.67 8.99 10.08
N GLY A 38 3.72 8.24 9.56
CA GLY A 38 3.84 7.60 8.26
C GLY A 38 2.54 7.72 7.49
N VAL A 39 2.58 8.20 6.26
CA VAL A 39 1.40 8.19 5.38
C VAL A 39 1.78 7.48 4.10
N THR A 40 1.24 6.30 3.88
CA THR A 40 1.47 5.57 2.63
C THR A 40 0.31 5.76 1.71
N TRP A 41 0.60 6.02 0.44
CA TRP A 41 -0.40 6.02 -0.60
C TRP A 41 0.02 5.06 -1.71
N VAL A 42 -0.80 4.07 -1.97
CA VAL A 42 -0.65 3.16 -3.10
C VAL A 42 -1.81 3.41 -4.05
N GLY A 43 -1.51 3.77 -5.29
CA GLY A 43 -2.49 4.13 -6.31
C GLY A 43 -3.17 2.92 -6.95
N ASN A 44 -3.76 3.13 -8.13
CA ASN A 44 -4.54 2.08 -8.78
C ASN A 44 -3.65 0.92 -9.22
N MET A 45 -4.03 -0.29 -8.82
CA MET A 45 -3.45 -1.52 -9.34
C MET A 45 -4.36 -2.14 -10.40
N GLY A 46 -3.74 -2.69 -11.45
CA GLY A 46 -4.44 -3.42 -12.50
C GLY A 46 -5.01 -4.76 -12.03
N LYS A 47 -5.21 -5.70 -12.97
CA LYS A 47 -6.00 -6.93 -12.77
C LYS A 47 -5.56 -7.77 -11.56
N HIS A 48 -4.25 -7.89 -11.32
CA HIS A 48 -3.67 -8.63 -10.21
C HIS A 48 -2.75 -7.68 -9.44
N GLY A 49 -3.14 -7.31 -8.23
CA GLY A 49 -2.41 -6.35 -7.41
C GLY A 49 -2.19 -6.92 -6.02
N VAL A 50 -0.96 -6.91 -5.52
CA VAL A 50 -0.68 -7.30 -4.13
C VAL A 50 0.05 -6.15 -3.47
N THR A 51 -0.59 -5.50 -2.50
CA THR A 51 0.04 -4.43 -1.73
C THR A 51 0.43 -4.95 -0.38
N TRP A 52 1.64 -4.65 0.05
CA TRP A 52 2.04 -4.84 1.43
C TRP A 52 2.53 -3.52 2.00
N VAL A 53 1.87 -3.07 3.07
CA VAL A 53 2.35 -1.95 3.89
C VAL A 53 2.76 -2.52 5.25
N GLY A 54 4.03 -2.35 5.59
CA GLY A 54 4.61 -2.83 6.83
C GLY A 54 4.20 -1.99 8.04
N ASN A 55 4.99 -2.10 9.14
CA ASN A 55 4.62 -1.44 10.38
C ASN A 55 4.73 0.07 10.25
N MET A 56 3.65 0.77 10.58
CA MET A 56 3.67 2.21 10.77
C MET A 56 3.72 2.55 12.25
N GLY A 57 4.51 3.55 12.62
CA GLY A 57 4.56 4.05 13.99
C GLY A 57 3.27 4.74 14.43
N LYS A 58 3.39 5.58 15.47
CA LYS A 58 2.25 6.12 16.25
C LYS A 58 1.10 6.72 15.40
N HIS A 59 1.40 7.41 14.30
CA HIS A 59 0.43 8.04 13.42
C HIS A 59 0.61 7.51 11.98
N GLY A 60 0.18 6.27 11.76
CA GLY A 60 0.31 5.56 10.49
C GLY A 60 -0.96 5.56 9.66
N VAL A 61 -0.99 6.21 8.50
CA VAL A 61 -2.17 6.18 7.62
C VAL A 61 -1.79 5.53 6.29
N PRO A 62 -2.05 4.23 6.12
CA PRO A 62 -1.96 3.60 4.81
C PRO A 62 -3.26 3.80 4.06
N TRP A 63 -3.13 4.28 2.83
CA TRP A 63 -4.21 4.35 1.87
C TRP A 63 -3.83 3.50 0.66
N VAL A 64 -4.64 2.47 0.42
CA VAL A 64 -4.54 1.65 -0.79
C VAL A 64 -5.73 2.01 -1.66
N GLY A 65 -5.45 2.51 -2.86
CA GLY A 65 -6.44 2.94 -3.85
C GLY A 65 -7.11 1.75 -4.55
N ASN A 66 -7.65 1.99 -5.76
CA ASN A 66 -8.43 0.96 -6.43
C ASN A 66 -7.56 -0.25 -6.79
N MET A 67 -8.01 -1.42 -6.38
CA MET A 67 -7.43 -2.67 -6.80
C MET A 67 -8.31 -3.35 -7.84
N GLY A 68 -7.69 -3.93 -8.87
CA GLY A 68 -8.38 -4.72 -9.87
C GLY A 68 -8.93 -6.04 -9.33
N LYS A 69 -9.31 -6.92 -10.26
CA LYS A 69 -10.10 -8.13 -9.98
C LYS A 69 -9.54 -9.04 -8.88
N HIS A 70 -8.23 -9.19 -8.80
CA HIS A 70 -7.54 -10.07 -7.82
C HIS A 70 -6.59 -9.24 -6.96
N GLY A 71 -7.14 -8.22 -6.30
CA GLY A 71 -6.42 -7.33 -5.41
C GLY A 71 -6.27 -7.90 -4.00
N VAL A 72 -5.07 -7.86 -3.44
CA VAL A 72 -4.85 -8.22 -2.04
C VAL A 72 -4.04 -7.11 -1.37
N PRO A 73 -4.68 -6.17 -0.65
CA PRO A 73 -3.98 -5.37 0.33
C PRO A 73 -3.59 -6.21 1.54
N TRP A 74 -2.45 -5.86 2.11
CA TRP A 74 -2.08 -6.28 3.43
C TRP A 74 -1.48 -5.08 4.13
N VAL A 75 -2.09 -4.73 5.26
CA VAL A 75 -1.60 -3.65 6.10
C VAL A 75 -1.19 -4.26 7.42
N GLY A 76 0.10 -4.14 7.73
CA GLY A 76 0.68 -4.57 8.99
C GLY A 76 0.27 -3.67 10.15
N ASN A 77 1.05 -3.71 11.24
CA ASN A 77 0.68 -2.98 12.46
C ASN A 77 0.67 -1.47 12.21
N THR A 78 -0.49 -0.86 12.44
CA THR A 78 -0.64 0.58 12.57
C THR A 78 -0.49 0.95 14.05
N GLY A 79 0.32 1.97 14.35
CA GLY A 79 0.44 2.46 15.72
C GLY A 79 -0.87 3.05 16.26
N LYS A 80 -0.83 3.55 17.51
CA LYS A 80 -2.00 3.98 18.30
C LYS A 80 -3.07 4.82 17.58
N HIS A 81 -2.68 5.65 16.61
CA HIS A 81 -3.59 6.53 15.86
C HIS A 81 -3.58 6.22 14.36
N GLY A 82 -3.14 5.03 13.99
CA GLY A 82 -3.13 4.63 12.60
C GLY A 82 -4.49 4.15 12.15
N VAL A 83 -4.87 4.54 10.93
CA VAL A 83 -6.16 4.20 10.34
C VAL A 83 -5.90 3.67 8.94
N PRO A 84 -6.04 2.34 8.72
CA PRO A 84 -5.95 1.81 7.38
C PRO A 84 -7.18 2.17 6.56
N TRP A 85 -6.94 2.48 5.29
CA TRP A 85 -7.99 2.70 4.31
C TRP A 85 -7.69 1.92 3.05
N VAL A 86 -8.66 1.12 2.64
CA VAL A 86 -8.64 0.37 1.38
C VAL A 86 -9.82 0.88 0.55
N GLY A 87 -9.52 1.42 -0.63
CA GLY A 87 -10.49 1.89 -1.61
C GLY A 87 -11.17 0.73 -2.35
N ASN A 88 -11.71 1.00 -3.53
CA ASN A 88 -12.51 0.00 -4.24
C ASN A 88 -11.70 -1.23 -4.59
N MET A 89 -12.24 -2.39 -4.23
CA MET A 89 -11.72 -3.68 -4.61
C MET A 89 -12.56 -4.29 -5.74
N GLY A 90 -11.87 -4.90 -6.71
CA GLY A 90 -12.52 -5.68 -7.75
C GLY A 90 -13.19 -6.94 -7.21
N LYS A 91 -13.84 -7.69 -8.11
CA LYS A 91 -14.69 -8.87 -7.81
C LYS A 91 -14.12 -9.91 -6.85
N HIS A 92 -12.80 -10.06 -6.73
CA HIS A 92 -12.14 -11.00 -5.83
C HIS A 92 -11.09 -10.31 -4.94
N GLY A 93 -11.26 -9.01 -4.66
CA GLY A 93 -10.39 -8.33 -3.72
C GLY A 93 -10.74 -8.68 -2.28
N VAL A 94 -9.72 -8.88 -1.44
CA VAL A 94 -9.88 -9.29 -0.03
C VAL A 94 -9.16 -8.28 0.86
N PRO A 95 -9.86 -7.54 1.75
CA PRO A 95 -9.23 -6.56 2.64
C PRO A 95 -8.33 -7.19 3.72
#